data_AF-A0A554W669-F1
#
_entry.id   AF-A0A554W669-F1
#
_cell.length_a   1.000
_cell.length_b   1.000
_cell.length_c   1.000
_cell.angle_alpha   90.00
_cell.angle_beta   90.00
_cell.angle_gamma   90.00
#
_symmetry.space_group_name_H-M   'P 1'
#
loop_
_entity.id
_entity.type
_entity.pdbx_description
1 polymer ?
#
loop_
_entity_poly.entity_id
_entity_poly.type
_entity_poly.pdbx_seq_one_letter_code
_entity_poly.pdbx_strand_id
1 'polypeptide(L)'
;MDTRKRQLALQRAARATLPRHGLQMAGVRAEPAASQPLPNPACAPGAGRSCRHALTDVALNAALHSYEQTVRGRFESIEDVLRTLSAWQHERDFVERAQALARQRLDFEWPLAALDSAWVAGVDMAALHAHAMFETIRRCVTLAPQDGAAWRDRLPVQAETLRACGVHTLDVSPCADGRLQGVLPFVLRTAPSDHVVVKAYAGALFDIELDAQDWTQRELERLTGLIDGGERLDYLKVAIYHFSSSHPEHEGCAAHGSHDARAVAAAMERLHGLRAAIDNTFGAGAAPLVMLIGVDTDLDAIRIHLPDARGQLHADRFLDAATLYRETLGLDAAAARRRLHEAVAAHVRELGGVLSRAPGDDGLARLAALWLEANLSQIEYVIEHHNGRYAVIGHDEHFVCVGDALPPLQLRNQYYHAHLDTVEEGSADLDVGVKIFTGLNLRRGLALPVLVHFTYSSRVPGARERAVARGQRVLAAIRARYRQWDERGLLHGRVAVSDRYGRETVALIEEPLADVGH
;
A
#
# COMPACT_ATOMS: atom_id res chain seq x y z
N MET A 1 31.59 7.24 -22.88
CA MET A 1 31.46 5.78 -22.65
C MET A 1 30.00 5.49 -22.39
N ASP A 2 29.40 4.60 -23.18
CA ASP A 2 27.96 4.37 -23.27
C ASP A 2 27.43 3.60 -22.05
N THR A 3 27.02 4.34 -21.02
CA THR A 3 26.49 3.86 -19.71
C THR A 3 25.26 2.97 -19.88
N ARG A 4 24.48 3.17 -20.94
CA ARG A 4 23.28 2.39 -21.29
C ARG A 4 23.59 0.93 -21.60
N LYS A 5 24.72 0.66 -22.26
CA LYS A 5 25.17 -0.71 -22.56
C LYS A 5 25.69 -1.45 -21.33
N ARG A 6 26.26 -0.72 -20.37
CA ARG A 6 26.75 -1.29 -19.10
C ARG A 6 25.60 -1.66 -18.16
N GLN A 7 24.54 -0.86 -18.14
CA GLN A 7 23.29 -1.13 -17.40
C GLN A 7 22.56 -2.37 -17.96
N LEU A 8 22.45 -2.49 -19.29
CA LEU A 8 21.93 -3.69 -19.96
C LEU A 8 22.77 -4.95 -19.70
N ALA A 9 24.09 -4.81 -19.54
CA ALA A 9 24.98 -5.93 -19.23
C ALA A 9 24.83 -6.43 -17.78
N LEU A 10 24.69 -5.51 -16.82
CA LEU A 10 24.45 -5.84 -15.41
C LEU A 10 23.06 -6.48 -15.20
N GLN A 11 22.03 -6.00 -15.89
CA GLN A 11 20.69 -6.60 -15.87
C GLN A 11 20.64 -7.98 -16.55
N ARG A 12 21.45 -8.21 -17.59
CA ARG A 12 21.59 -9.54 -18.23
C ARG A 12 22.29 -10.55 -17.33
N ALA A 13 23.28 -10.11 -16.53
CA ALA A 13 23.93 -10.95 -15.55
C ALA A 13 22.98 -11.36 -14.41
N ALA A 14 22.14 -10.43 -13.92
CA ALA A 14 21.11 -10.72 -12.92
C ALA A 14 20.00 -11.67 -13.44
N ARG A 15 19.69 -11.62 -14.75
CA ARG A 15 18.73 -12.54 -15.40
C ARG A 15 19.26 -13.97 -15.59
N ALA A 16 20.57 -14.18 -15.64
CA ALA A 16 21.16 -15.50 -15.90
C ALA A 16 21.15 -16.44 -14.67
N THR A 17 20.89 -15.91 -13.48
CA THR A 17 20.89 -16.65 -12.21
C THR A 17 19.50 -16.98 -11.65
N LEU A 18 18.42 -16.65 -12.37
CA LEU A 18 17.06 -17.10 -11.99
C LEU A 18 16.81 -18.49 -12.58
N PRO A 19 16.54 -19.53 -11.76
CA PRO A 19 16.19 -20.85 -12.29
C PRO A 19 14.85 -20.77 -13.04
N ARG A 20 14.87 -21.16 -14.32
CA ARG A 20 13.64 -21.50 -15.06
C ARG A 20 13.13 -22.85 -14.56
N HIS A 21 12.31 -22.84 -13.52
CA HIS A 21 11.51 -24.01 -13.15
C HIS A 21 10.03 -23.70 -13.33
N GLY A 22 9.37 -24.57 -14.09
CA GLY A 22 7.94 -24.51 -14.35
C GLY A 22 7.19 -24.68 -13.04
N LEU A 23 6.52 -23.61 -12.61
CA LEU A 23 5.55 -23.64 -11.53
C LEU A 23 4.32 -24.41 -12.03
N GLN A 24 4.30 -25.71 -11.80
CA GLN A 24 3.06 -26.48 -11.76
C GLN A 24 2.25 -25.97 -10.57
N MET A 25 1.04 -25.46 -10.83
CA MET A 25 0.04 -25.21 -9.80
C MET A 25 -1.07 -26.23 -9.92
N ALA A 26 -1.35 -26.90 -8.81
CA ALA A 26 -2.56 -27.67 -8.59
C ALA A 26 -3.78 -26.73 -8.63
N GLY A 27 -4.85 -27.21 -9.27
CA GLY A 27 -6.04 -26.43 -9.58
C GLY A 27 -6.95 -26.13 -8.40
N VAL A 28 -7.67 -25.01 -8.54
CA VAL A 28 -9.06 -24.69 -8.14
C VAL A 28 -9.70 -25.56 -7.04
N ARG A 29 -10.06 -24.86 -5.93
CA ARG A 29 -11.03 -25.18 -4.87
C ARG A 29 -11.03 -26.63 -4.36
N ALA A 30 -10.24 -26.87 -3.31
CA ALA A 30 -10.61 -27.79 -2.25
C ALA A 30 -11.10 -26.96 -1.05
N GLU A 31 -12.24 -27.31 -0.47
CA GLU A 31 -12.57 -26.85 0.89
C GLU A 31 -11.41 -27.25 1.80
N PRO A 32 -10.87 -26.34 2.64
CA PRO A 32 -9.80 -26.71 3.53
C PRO A 32 -10.35 -27.75 4.52
N ALA A 33 -9.80 -28.97 4.45
CA ALA A 33 -9.87 -29.90 5.57
C ALA A 33 -9.42 -29.14 6.81
N ALA A 34 -10.18 -29.24 7.92
CA ALA A 34 -9.96 -28.50 9.15
C ALA A 34 -8.54 -28.72 9.70
N SER A 35 -7.59 -27.93 9.21
CA SER A 35 -6.27 -27.76 9.78
C SER A 35 -6.48 -27.16 11.16
N GLN A 36 -5.88 -27.77 12.19
CA GLN A 36 -5.87 -27.16 13.52
C GLN A 36 -5.43 -25.70 13.38
N PRO A 37 -6.19 -24.73 13.93
CA PRO A 37 -5.84 -23.33 13.80
C PRO A 37 -4.46 -23.13 14.41
N LEU A 38 -3.49 -22.73 13.57
CA LEU A 38 -2.16 -22.38 14.03
C LEU A 38 -2.30 -21.33 15.14
N PRO A 39 -1.54 -21.44 16.25
CA PRO A 39 -1.68 -20.51 17.36
C PRO A 39 -1.44 -19.08 16.87
N ASN A 40 -2.32 -18.16 17.25
CA ASN A 40 -2.15 -16.74 16.97
C ASN A 40 -0.88 -16.26 17.70
N PRO A 41 0.12 -15.71 16.98
CA PRO A 41 1.37 -15.34 17.61
C PRO A 41 1.19 -14.25 18.66
N ALA A 42 0.22 -13.33 18.56
CA ALA A 42 -0.02 -12.33 19.60
C ALA A 42 -0.90 -12.85 20.74
N CYS A 43 -2.03 -13.49 20.45
CA CYS A 43 -2.89 -14.03 21.50
C CYS A 43 -3.88 -15.04 20.94
N ALA A 44 -3.91 -16.26 21.50
CA ALA A 44 -4.97 -17.21 21.24
C ALA A 44 -6.07 -17.05 22.31
N PRO A 45 -7.18 -16.36 22.02
CA PRO A 45 -8.27 -16.27 22.99
C PRO A 45 -8.79 -17.68 23.32
N GLY A 46 -8.72 -18.07 24.59
CA GLY A 46 -9.37 -19.30 25.06
C GLY A 46 -10.89 -19.18 24.99
N ALA A 47 -11.62 -20.30 25.07
CA ALA A 47 -13.08 -20.29 25.02
C ALA A 47 -13.67 -19.31 26.06
N GLY A 48 -14.34 -18.25 25.57
CA GLY A 48 -14.96 -17.22 26.41
C GLY A 48 -14.05 -16.08 26.90
N ARG A 49 -12.78 -16.00 26.45
CA ARG A 49 -11.87 -14.90 26.79
C ARG A 49 -11.59 -14.02 25.56
N SER A 50 -11.58 -12.70 25.72
CA SER A 50 -11.08 -11.77 24.70
C SER A 50 -9.71 -11.24 25.12
N CYS A 51 -8.79 -11.12 24.17
CA CYS A 51 -7.49 -10.50 24.39
C CYS A 51 -7.69 -8.99 24.35
N ARG A 52 -7.70 -8.35 25.52
CA ARG A 52 -7.84 -6.89 25.65
C ARG A 52 -6.59 -6.33 26.30
N HIS A 53 -5.90 -5.46 25.58
CA HIS A 53 -4.65 -4.87 25.97
C HIS A 53 -4.89 -3.47 26.54
N ALA A 54 -4.25 -3.14 27.67
CA ALA A 54 -4.50 -1.88 28.38
C ALA A 54 -4.05 -0.62 27.62
N LEU A 55 -3.23 -0.77 26.57
CA LEU A 55 -2.77 0.31 25.70
C LEU A 55 -3.59 0.45 24.40
N THR A 56 -4.63 -0.37 24.19
CA THR A 56 -5.44 -0.29 22.98
C THR A 56 -6.33 0.95 22.97
N ASP A 57 -6.26 1.75 21.91
CA ASP A 57 -7.26 2.79 21.65
C ASP A 57 -8.50 2.19 20.97
N VAL A 58 -9.42 1.72 21.81
CA VAL A 58 -10.67 1.09 21.38
C VAL A 58 -11.52 2.02 20.51
N ALA A 59 -11.56 3.31 20.85
CA ALA A 59 -12.39 4.27 20.13
C ALA A 59 -11.80 4.61 18.75
N LEU A 60 -10.46 4.57 18.61
CA LEU A 60 -9.81 4.73 17.30
C LEU A 60 -9.99 3.46 16.47
N ASN A 61 -9.89 2.27 17.07
CA ASN A 61 -10.20 1.01 16.38
C ASN A 61 -11.63 1.01 15.83
N ALA A 62 -12.62 1.41 16.62
CA ALA A 62 -14.00 1.52 16.16
C ALA A 62 -14.16 2.51 14.98
N ALA A 63 -13.47 3.65 15.02
CA ALA A 63 -13.49 4.63 13.93
C ALA A 63 -12.84 4.10 12.64
N LEU A 64 -11.69 3.43 12.75
CA LEU A 64 -11.01 2.79 11.62
C LEU A 64 -11.81 1.60 11.07
N HIS A 65 -12.51 0.85 11.93
CA HIS A 65 -13.41 -0.21 11.50
C HIS A 65 -14.57 0.34 10.68
N SER A 66 -15.22 1.40 11.17
CA SER A 66 -16.30 2.08 10.44
C SER A 66 -15.81 2.61 9.09
N TYR A 67 -14.58 3.14 9.04
CA TYR A 67 -13.93 3.55 7.79
C TYR A 67 -13.72 2.37 6.83
N GLU A 68 -13.14 1.26 7.29
CA GLU A 68 -12.95 0.04 6.48
C GLU A 68 -14.28 -0.46 5.92
N GLN A 69 -15.32 -0.60 6.76
CA GLN A 69 -16.64 -1.07 6.33
C GLN A 69 -17.28 -0.13 5.30
N THR A 70 -17.14 1.18 5.50
CA THR A 70 -17.70 2.19 4.59
C THR A 70 -17.02 2.12 3.22
N VAL A 71 -15.69 2.06 3.17
CA VAL A 71 -14.95 2.02 1.91
C VAL A 71 -15.17 0.69 1.20
N ARG A 72 -15.01 -0.46 1.88
CA ARG A 72 -15.26 -1.78 1.27
C ARG A 72 -16.68 -1.93 0.76
N GLY A 73 -17.66 -1.53 1.56
CA GLY A 73 -19.07 -1.66 1.21
C GLY A 73 -19.45 -0.92 -0.08
N ARG A 74 -18.76 0.18 -0.42
CA ARG A 74 -18.97 0.86 -1.71
C ARG A 74 -18.54 -0.01 -2.89
N PHE A 75 -17.42 -0.72 -2.78
CA PHE A 75 -16.94 -1.62 -3.84
C PHE A 75 -17.75 -2.92 -3.92
N GLU A 76 -18.06 -3.53 -2.77
CA GLU A 76 -18.86 -4.76 -2.68
C GLU A 76 -20.26 -4.58 -3.30
N SER A 77 -20.87 -3.40 -3.12
CA SER A 77 -22.19 -3.09 -3.67
C SER A 77 -22.27 -3.14 -5.20
N ILE A 78 -21.13 -3.03 -5.90
CA ILE A 78 -21.08 -3.08 -7.38
C ILE A 78 -21.57 -4.44 -7.87
N GLU A 79 -21.06 -5.54 -7.31
CA GLU A 79 -21.40 -6.88 -7.81
C GLU A 79 -22.88 -7.20 -7.58
N ASP A 80 -23.44 -6.81 -6.43
CA ASP A 80 -24.86 -6.97 -6.11
C ASP A 80 -25.78 -6.23 -7.09
N VAL A 81 -25.41 -4.99 -7.44
CA VAL A 81 -26.14 -4.22 -8.44
C VAL A 81 -26.07 -4.89 -9.81
N LEU A 82 -24.88 -5.31 -10.26
CA LEU A 82 -24.72 -5.98 -11.56
C LEU A 82 -25.51 -7.29 -11.66
N ARG A 83 -25.53 -8.09 -10.59
CA ARG A 83 -26.35 -9.32 -10.52
C ARG A 83 -27.84 -9.00 -10.68
N THR A 84 -28.28 -7.91 -10.06
CA THR A 84 -29.67 -7.45 -10.17
C THR A 84 -29.99 -6.97 -11.58
N LEU A 85 -29.10 -6.18 -12.21
CA LEU A 85 -29.26 -5.74 -13.61
C LEU A 85 -29.31 -6.92 -14.58
N SER A 86 -28.50 -7.95 -14.36
CA SER A 86 -28.49 -9.17 -15.17
C SER A 86 -29.85 -9.86 -15.23
N ALA A 87 -30.64 -9.77 -14.16
CA ALA A 87 -31.97 -10.37 -14.10
C ALA A 87 -33.03 -9.52 -14.80
N TRP A 88 -32.82 -8.20 -14.93
CA TRP A 88 -33.81 -7.26 -15.46
C TRP A 88 -33.57 -6.84 -16.90
N GLN A 89 -32.44 -7.20 -17.51
CA GLN A 89 -31.99 -6.67 -18.82
C GLN A 89 -32.96 -6.83 -20.00
N HIS A 90 -34.01 -7.66 -19.88
CA HIS A 90 -35.02 -7.87 -20.92
C HIS A 90 -36.38 -7.23 -20.61
N GLU A 91 -36.50 -6.52 -19.47
CA GLU A 91 -37.70 -5.79 -19.10
C GLU A 91 -37.84 -4.50 -19.90
N ARG A 92 -39.08 -4.07 -20.19
CA ARG A 92 -39.35 -2.87 -21.01
C ARG A 92 -38.89 -1.57 -20.35
N ASP A 93 -38.89 -1.53 -19.03
CA ASP A 93 -38.49 -0.41 -18.19
C ASP A 93 -37.07 -0.57 -17.64
N PHE A 94 -36.26 -1.48 -18.23
CA PHE A 94 -34.92 -1.81 -17.75
C PHE A 94 -34.03 -0.58 -17.53
N VAL A 95 -33.99 0.34 -18.48
CA VAL A 95 -33.13 1.54 -18.39
C VAL A 95 -33.50 2.40 -17.18
N GLU A 96 -34.79 2.67 -16.98
CA GLU A 96 -35.29 3.46 -15.84
C GLU A 96 -34.97 2.77 -14.51
N ARG A 97 -35.23 1.46 -14.42
CA ARG A 97 -34.95 0.66 -13.21
C ARG A 97 -33.46 0.56 -12.91
N ALA A 98 -32.63 0.41 -13.94
CA ALA A 98 -31.17 0.34 -13.80
C ALA A 98 -30.61 1.66 -13.29
N GLN A 99 -31.08 2.80 -13.82
CA GLN A 99 -30.68 4.13 -13.36
C GLN A 99 -31.16 4.41 -11.94
N ALA A 100 -32.39 4.06 -11.60
CA ALA A 100 -32.91 4.20 -10.24
C ALA A 100 -32.08 3.40 -9.23
N LEU A 101 -31.73 2.15 -9.57
CA LEU A 101 -30.92 1.29 -8.71
C LEU A 101 -29.50 1.83 -8.53
N ALA A 102 -28.84 2.31 -9.59
CA ALA A 102 -27.50 2.89 -9.51
C ALA A 102 -27.48 4.16 -8.67
N ARG A 103 -28.43 5.08 -8.85
CA ARG A 103 -28.55 6.27 -8.00
C ARG A 103 -28.74 5.90 -6.52
N GLN A 104 -29.56 4.89 -6.24
CA GLN A 104 -29.84 4.47 -4.87
C GLN A 104 -28.65 3.77 -4.20
N ARG A 105 -27.94 2.90 -4.92
CA ARG A 105 -26.93 2.00 -4.34
C ARG A 105 -25.50 2.44 -4.57
N LEU A 106 -25.21 3.03 -5.72
CA LEU A 106 -23.86 3.37 -6.17
C LEU A 106 -23.59 4.89 -6.23
N ASP A 107 -24.64 5.72 -6.24
CA ASP A 107 -24.58 7.19 -6.25
C ASP A 107 -23.95 7.77 -7.53
N PHE A 108 -24.28 7.13 -8.67
CA PHE A 108 -24.00 7.63 -10.01
C PHE A 108 -25.10 7.16 -10.98
N GLU A 109 -25.05 7.66 -12.21
CA GLU A 109 -25.89 7.21 -13.33
C GLU A 109 -25.06 6.46 -14.36
N TRP A 110 -25.60 5.39 -14.93
CA TRP A 110 -24.96 4.68 -16.03
C TRP A 110 -24.94 5.53 -17.30
N PRO A 111 -23.96 5.36 -18.19
CA PRO A 111 -24.04 5.90 -19.55
C PRO A 111 -25.25 5.30 -20.26
N LEU A 112 -26.16 6.13 -20.80
CA LEU A 112 -27.38 5.64 -21.48
C LEU A 112 -27.08 4.64 -22.60
N ALA A 113 -26.03 4.94 -23.39
CA ALA A 113 -25.57 4.05 -24.45
C ALA A 113 -25.17 2.64 -23.98
N ALA A 114 -24.81 2.47 -22.70
CA ALA A 114 -24.47 1.17 -22.13
C ALA A 114 -25.73 0.34 -21.75
N LEU A 115 -26.91 0.97 -21.69
CA LEU A 115 -28.17 0.34 -21.31
C LEU A 115 -29.16 0.22 -22.48
N ASP A 116 -29.21 1.20 -23.39
CA ASP A 116 -30.27 1.31 -24.41
C ASP A 116 -30.32 0.11 -25.38
N SER A 117 -29.16 -0.51 -25.68
CA SER A 117 -29.07 -1.67 -26.57
C SER A 117 -29.12 -3.02 -25.86
N ALA A 118 -29.33 -3.04 -24.54
CA ALA A 118 -29.27 -4.26 -23.73
C ALA A 118 -30.29 -5.34 -24.16
N TRP A 119 -31.43 -4.94 -24.73
CA TRP A 119 -32.44 -5.89 -25.18
C TRP A 119 -32.01 -6.73 -26.39
N VAL A 120 -31.02 -6.28 -27.17
CA VAL A 120 -30.54 -6.98 -28.38
C VAL A 120 -29.46 -8.01 -28.04
N ALA A 121 -28.40 -7.57 -27.36
CA ALA A 121 -27.19 -8.37 -27.14
C ALA A 121 -26.97 -8.75 -25.66
N GLY A 122 -27.86 -8.31 -24.77
CA GLY A 122 -27.58 -8.27 -23.33
C GLY A 122 -26.74 -7.05 -22.94
N VAL A 123 -26.60 -6.86 -21.64
CA VAL A 123 -25.73 -5.82 -21.06
C VAL A 123 -24.27 -6.28 -21.06
N ASP A 124 -23.35 -5.41 -21.45
CA ASP A 124 -21.92 -5.67 -21.26
C ASP A 124 -21.55 -5.52 -19.77
N MET A 125 -21.60 -6.64 -19.06
CA MET A 125 -21.30 -6.70 -17.62
C MET A 125 -19.87 -6.30 -17.30
N ALA A 126 -18.91 -6.58 -18.18
CA ALA A 126 -17.52 -6.20 -17.96
C ALA A 126 -17.37 -4.68 -18.06
N ALA A 127 -17.98 -4.06 -19.07
CA ALA A 127 -17.98 -2.60 -19.22
C ALA A 127 -18.71 -1.89 -18.07
N LEU A 128 -19.89 -2.37 -17.65
CA LEU A 128 -20.58 -1.79 -16.49
C LEU A 128 -19.78 -1.98 -15.19
N HIS A 129 -19.17 -3.15 -14.98
CA HIS A 129 -18.30 -3.40 -13.83
C HIS A 129 -17.13 -2.42 -13.78
N ALA A 130 -16.44 -2.23 -14.91
CA ALA A 130 -15.32 -1.29 -14.98
C ALA A 130 -15.76 0.16 -14.76
N HIS A 131 -16.88 0.57 -15.38
CA HIS A 131 -17.43 1.91 -15.18
C HIS A 131 -17.76 2.17 -13.70
N ALA A 132 -18.50 1.25 -13.07
CA ALA A 132 -18.84 1.33 -11.66
C ALA A 132 -17.59 1.38 -10.76
N MET A 133 -16.55 0.60 -11.10
CA MET A 133 -15.29 0.61 -10.37
C MET A 133 -14.64 2.00 -10.39
N PHE A 134 -14.53 2.64 -11.56
CA PHE A 134 -13.92 3.96 -11.69
C PHE A 134 -14.76 5.06 -11.05
N GLU A 135 -16.09 5.03 -11.19
CA GLU A 135 -16.98 5.97 -10.50
C GLU A 135 -16.92 5.81 -8.97
N THR A 136 -16.84 4.57 -8.47
CA THR A 136 -16.65 4.30 -7.04
C THR A 136 -15.30 4.81 -6.54
N ILE A 137 -14.21 4.66 -7.33
CA ILE A 137 -12.90 5.26 -7.00
C ILE A 137 -13.02 6.78 -6.89
N ARG A 138 -13.63 7.44 -7.89
CA ARG A 138 -13.87 8.90 -7.89
C ARG A 138 -14.67 9.33 -6.67
N ARG A 139 -15.72 8.58 -6.32
CA ARG A 139 -16.56 8.82 -5.14
C ARG A 139 -15.75 8.70 -3.85
N CYS A 140 -14.99 7.62 -3.67
CA CYS A 140 -14.16 7.44 -2.49
C CYS A 140 -13.09 8.54 -2.34
N VAL A 141 -12.46 8.97 -3.43
CA VAL A 141 -11.50 10.08 -3.41
C VAL A 141 -12.19 11.38 -2.98
N THR A 142 -13.39 11.65 -3.50
CA THR A 142 -14.18 12.84 -3.15
C THR A 142 -14.59 12.84 -1.68
N LEU A 143 -14.99 11.67 -1.16
CA LEU A 143 -15.44 11.50 0.23
C LEU A 143 -14.30 11.26 1.22
N ALA A 144 -13.06 11.08 0.75
CA ALA A 144 -11.92 10.77 1.61
C ALA A 144 -11.74 11.77 2.78
N PRO A 145 -11.93 13.10 2.63
CA PRO A 145 -11.92 14.01 3.77
C PRO A 145 -12.95 13.67 4.85
N GLN A 146 -14.17 13.34 4.44
CA GLN A 146 -15.28 13.04 5.33
C GLN A 146 -15.09 11.66 5.99
N ASP A 147 -14.70 10.66 5.20
CA ASP A 147 -14.43 9.30 5.67
C ASP A 147 -13.24 9.25 6.63
N GLY A 148 -12.29 10.19 6.48
CA GLY A 148 -11.11 10.33 7.34
C GLY A 148 -11.33 11.08 8.64
N ALA A 149 -12.39 11.90 8.72
CA ALA A 149 -12.54 12.91 9.78
C ALA A 149 -12.59 12.31 11.19
N ALA A 150 -13.15 11.11 11.34
CA ALA A 150 -13.34 10.47 12.64
C ALA A 150 -12.04 9.88 13.24
N TRP A 151 -10.98 9.70 12.44
CA TRP A 151 -9.75 9.02 12.87
C TRP A 151 -8.45 9.79 12.61
N ARG A 152 -8.38 10.67 11.61
CA ARG A 152 -7.11 11.32 11.20
C ARG A 152 -6.41 12.07 12.33
N ASP A 153 -7.14 12.96 13.00
CA ASP A 153 -6.57 13.79 14.08
C ASP A 153 -6.36 13.01 15.38
N ARG A 154 -6.87 11.77 15.43
CA ARG A 154 -6.73 10.86 16.58
C ARG A 154 -5.55 9.92 16.47
N LEU A 155 -4.89 9.86 15.31
CA LEU A 155 -3.69 9.05 15.13
C LEU A 155 -2.56 9.60 16.02
N PRO A 156 -1.83 8.75 16.76
CA PRO A 156 -0.80 9.18 17.70
C PRO A 156 0.44 9.78 17.01
N VAL A 157 0.75 9.33 15.79
CA VAL A 157 1.91 9.83 15.04
C VAL A 157 1.45 10.89 14.04
N GLN A 158 1.38 12.13 14.52
CA GLN A 158 1.11 13.34 13.73
C GLN A 158 2.42 13.97 13.22
N ALA A 159 2.31 14.98 12.36
CA ALA A 159 3.46 15.74 11.86
C ALA A 159 4.29 16.35 13.00
N GLU A 160 3.65 16.86 14.04
CA GLU A 160 4.29 17.41 15.24
C GLU A 160 5.05 16.33 16.01
N THR A 161 4.46 15.13 16.12
CA THR A 161 5.11 13.97 16.76
C THR A 161 6.36 13.55 16.00
N LEU A 162 6.30 13.51 14.65
CA LEU A 162 7.46 13.21 13.80
C LEU A 162 8.56 14.27 13.98
N ARG A 163 8.20 15.55 13.99
CA ARG A 163 9.14 16.66 14.23
C ARG A 163 9.77 16.57 15.62
N ALA A 164 8.99 16.22 16.64
CA ALA A 164 9.48 15.97 17.99
C ALA A 164 10.41 14.75 18.05
N CYS A 165 10.31 13.81 17.11
CA CYS A 165 11.25 12.70 16.92
C CYS A 165 12.45 13.06 16.03
N GLY A 166 12.62 14.34 15.65
CA GLY A 166 13.74 14.80 14.84
C GLY A 166 13.55 14.59 13.35
N VAL A 167 12.33 14.32 12.86
CA VAL A 167 12.04 13.97 11.46
C VAL A 167 11.25 15.08 10.77
N HIS A 168 11.74 15.60 9.64
CA HIS A 168 10.98 16.53 8.80
C HIS A 168 10.23 15.87 7.66
N THR A 169 10.71 14.71 7.21
CA THR A 169 10.08 13.92 6.15
C THR A 169 10.22 12.45 6.50
N LEU A 170 9.10 11.75 6.52
CA LEU A 170 9.01 10.30 6.62
C LEU A 170 8.68 9.75 5.21
N ASP A 171 9.66 9.12 4.57
CA ASP A 171 9.46 8.42 3.30
C ASP A 171 9.40 6.91 3.55
N VAL A 172 8.24 6.32 3.27
CA VAL A 172 7.96 4.90 3.49
C VAL A 172 7.86 4.16 2.17
N SER A 173 8.66 3.11 2.02
CA SER A 173 8.62 2.19 0.89
C SER A 173 8.23 0.78 1.30
N PRO A 174 6.93 0.46 1.31
CA PRO A 174 6.48 -0.91 1.53
C PRO A 174 6.60 -1.78 0.28
N CYS A 175 6.44 -3.09 0.46
CA CYS A 175 6.10 -3.96 -0.66
C CYS A 175 4.81 -3.49 -1.34
N ALA A 176 4.73 -3.63 -2.66
CA ALA A 176 3.54 -3.37 -3.47
C ALA A 176 2.34 -4.30 -3.18
N ASP A 177 2.51 -5.29 -2.30
CA ASP A 177 1.47 -6.19 -1.83
C ASP A 177 0.26 -5.40 -1.29
N GLY A 178 -0.95 -5.72 -1.78
CA GLY A 178 -2.19 -5.04 -1.40
C GLY A 178 -2.43 -5.05 0.11
N ARG A 179 -1.90 -6.03 0.83
CA ARG A 179 -2.05 -6.14 2.29
C ARG A 179 -1.34 -5.00 3.04
N LEU A 180 -0.37 -4.32 2.43
CA LEU A 180 0.35 -3.20 3.05
C LEU A 180 -0.24 -1.82 2.75
N GLN A 181 -1.36 -1.73 2.04
CA GLN A 181 -1.95 -0.43 1.66
C GLN A 181 -2.51 0.37 2.83
N GLY A 182 -2.91 -0.32 3.90
CA GLY A 182 -3.33 0.29 5.17
C GLY A 182 -2.18 0.63 6.11
N VAL A 183 -0.90 0.53 5.68
CA VAL A 183 0.24 0.56 6.61
C VAL A 183 0.33 1.85 7.44
N LEU A 184 -0.07 2.99 6.90
CA LEU A 184 -0.07 4.25 7.65
C LEU A 184 -1.24 4.33 8.65
N PRO A 185 -2.52 4.36 8.24
CA PRO A 185 -3.61 4.61 9.16
C PRO A 185 -3.94 3.43 10.08
N PHE A 186 -3.60 2.19 9.70
CA PHE A 186 -3.87 0.99 10.50
C PHE A 186 -2.61 0.47 11.19
N VAL A 187 -1.56 0.10 10.45
CA VAL A 187 -0.41 -0.63 11.02
C VAL A 187 0.46 0.26 11.91
N LEU A 188 0.85 1.43 11.41
CA LEU A 188 1.73 2.38 12.08
C LEU A 188 0.98 3.50 12.81
N ARG A 189 -0.33 3.62 12.60
CA ARG A 189 -1.19 4.71 13.11
C ARG A 189 -0.56 6.10 12.90
N THR A 190 -0.06 6.33 11.70
CA THR A 190 0.62 7.56 11.29
C THR A 190 -0.27 8.37 10.35
N ALA A 191 -0.46 9.65 10.69
CA ALA A 191 -1.34 10.52 9.95
C ALA A 191 -0.75 10.91 8.59
N PRO A 192 -1.54 10.88 7.50
CA PRO A 192 -1.10 11.42 6.23
C PRO A 192 -0.89 12.93 6.35
N SER A 193 0.21 13.43 5.79
CA SER A 193 0.53 14.87 5.72
C SER A 193 1.56 15.13 4.61
N ASP A 194 1.85 16.40 4.32
CA ASP A 194 2.91 16.80 3.38
C ASP A 194 4.33 16.35 3.81
N HIS A 195 4.47 15.86 5.04
CA HIS A 195 5.70 15.31 5.60
C HIS A 195 5.80 13.79 5.49
N VAL A 196 4.75 13.10 5.03
CA VAL A 196 4.68 11.64 4.97
C VAL A 196 4.43 11.21 3.52
N VAL A 197 5.41 10.51 2.95
CA VAL A 197 5.37 10.01 1.57
C VAL A 197 5.33 8.49 1.58
N VAL A 198 4.51 7.89 0.72
CA VAL A 198 4.46 6.43 0.52
C VAL A 198 4.70 6.10 -0.95
N LYS A 199 5.73 5.31 -1.21
CA LYS A 199 6.04 4.76 -2.54
C LYS A 199 6.27 3.27 -2.42
N ALA A 200 5.28 2.46 -2.78
CA ALA A 200 5.42 1.00 -2.70
C ALA A 200 6.16 0.46 -3.92
N TYR A 201 6.93 -0.61 -3.72
CA TYR A 201 7.69 -1.28 -4.78
C TYR A 201 7.59 -2.78 -4.57
N ALA A 202 7.60 -3.59 -5.62
CA ALA A 202 7.60 -5.04 -5.45
C ALA A 202 8.82 -5.48 -4.60
N GLY A 203 8.54 -6.21 -3.53
CA GLY A 203 9.57 -6.64 -2.58
C GLY A 203 10.26 -5.52 -1.81
N ALA A 204 9.65 -4.33 -1.70
CA ALA A 204 10.24 -3.13 -1.12
C ALA A 204 11.56 -2.70 -1.80
N LEU A 205 11.73 -3.06 -3.08
CA LEU A 205 12.91 -2.74 -3.88
C LEU A 205 12.81 -1.33 -4.48
N PHE A 206 12.79 -0.32 -3.61
CA PHE A 206 12.72 1.08 -4.05
C PHE A 206 13.92 1.50 -4.91
N ASP A 207 13.69 2.49 -5.77
CA ASP A 207 14.71 3.03 -6.65
C ASP A 207 15.59 4.03 -5.88
N ILE A 208 16.87 3.70 -5.76
CA ILE A 208 17.85 4.49 -5.01
C ILE A 208 18.08 5.86 -5.66
N GLU A 209 18.08 5.95 -7.01
CA GLU A 209 18.34 7.21 -7.70
C GLU A 209 17.13 8.14 -7.60
N LEU A 210 15.91 7.61 -7.73
CA LEU A 210 14.69 8.40 -7.53
C LEU A 210 14.57 8.88 -6.08
N ASP A 211 14.86 8.02 -5.10
CA ASP A 211 14.83 8.41 -3.70
C ASP A 211 15.92 9.43 -3.33
N ALA A 212 17.11 9.34 -3.93
CA ALA A 212 18.14 10.35 -3.76
C ALA A 212 17.70 11.71 -4.32
N GLN A 213 16.94 11.74 -5.41
CA GLN A 213 16.35 12.98 -5.95
C GLN A 213 15.28 13.54 -5.01
N ASP A 214 14.38 12.70 -4.50
CA ASP A 214 13.35 13.11 -3.54
C ASP A 214 13.99 13.65 -2.25
N TRP A 215 15.00 12.96 -1.71
CA TRP A 215 15.78 13.44 -0.57
C TRP A 215 16.42 14.81 -0.87
N THR A 216 17.06 14.97 -2.03
CA THR A 216 17.71 16.23 -2.44
C THR A 216 16.71 17.38 -2.47
N GLN A 217 15.52 17.14 -3.05
CA GLN A 217 14.46 18.15 -3.10
C GLN A 217 14.00 18.54 -1.70
N ARG A 218 13.77 17.58 -0.80
CA ARG A 218 13.32 17.84 0.57
C ARG A 218 14.39 18.52 1.42
N GLU A 219 15.66 18.18 1.24
CA GLU A 219 16.76 18.86 1.89
C GLU A 219 16.96 20.29 1.37
N LEU A 220 16.74 20.53 0.09
CA LEU A 220 16.72 21.89 -0.45
C LEU A 220 15.60 22.71 0.20
N GLU A 221 14.39 22.16 0.28
CA GLU A 221 13.26 22.81 0.97
C GLU A 221 13.57 23.10 2.44
N ARG A 222 14.26 22.17 3.14
CA ARG A 222 14.75 22.38 4.51
C ARG A 222 15.74 23.54 4.57
N LEU A 223 16.74 23.57 3.68
CA LEU A 223 17.79 24.58 3.66
C LEU A 223 17.30 25.97 3.26
N THR A 224 16.26 26.05 2.41
CA THR A 224 15.64 27.34 2.04
C THR A 224 14.60 27.82 3.04
N GLY A 225 14.35 27.07 4.12
CA GLY A 225 13.35 27.42 5.14
C GLY A 225 11.90 27.19 4.71
N LEU A 226 11.65 26.39 3.66
CA LEU A 226 10.29 26.00 3.26
C LEU A 226 9.70 24.93 4.18
N ILE A 227 10.54 24.25 4.95
CA ILE A 227 10.14 23.38 6.04
C ILE A 227 10.31 24.15 7.35
N ASP A 228 9.22 24.70 7.87
CA ASP A 228 9.21 25.47 9.12
C ASP A 228 9.90 24.70 10.24
N GLY A 229 10.86 25.31 10.95
CA GLY A 229 11.59 24.64 12.04
C GLY A 229 12.42 23.41 11.62
N GLY A 230 12.65 23.22 10.31
CA GLY A 230 13.33 22.06 9.75
C GLY A 230 14.84 22.01 9.98
N GLU A 231 15.48 23.10 10.43
CA GLU A 231 16.95 23.23 10.50
C GLU A 231 17.65 22.07 11.22
N ARG A 232 17.04 21.57 12.30
CA ARG A 232 17.57 20.50 13.16
C ARG A 232 16.95 19.13 12.90
N LEU A 233 16.01 19.04 11.96
CA LEU A 233 15.29 17.82 11.64
C LEU A 233 15.96 17.09 10.48
N ASP A 234 15.74 15.79 10.37
CA ASP A 234 16.33 14.94 9.34
C ASP A 234 15.26 14.24 8.47
N TYR A 235 15.70 13.72 7.33
CA TYR A 235 14.89 12.88 6.47
C TYR A 235 15.00 11.43 6.97
N LEU A 236 13.86 10.76 7.13
CA LEU A 236 13.80 9.35 7.52
C LEU A 236 13.26 8.51 6.36
N LYS A 237 14.10 7.60 5.86
CA LYS A 237 13.69 6.55 4.92
C LYS A 237 13.35 5.26 5.67
N VAL A 238 12.15 4.72 5.44
CA VAL A 238 11.71 3.44 6.00
C VAL A 238 11.42 2.47 4.86
N ALA A 239 12.03 1.28 4.87
CA ALA A 239 11.61 0.17 4.01
C ALA A 239 10.73 -0.78 4.81
N ILE A 240 9.65 -1.29 4.19
CA ILE A 240 8.74 -2.24 4.83
C ILE A 240 8.67 -3.54 4.05
N TYR A 241 9.31 -4.58 4.58
CA TYR A 241 9.13 -5.94 4.10
C TYR A 241 7.92 -6.58 4.79
N HIS A 242 7.43 -7.69 4.27
CA HIS A 242 6.34 -8.44 4.89
C HIS A 242 6.57 -9.94 4.82
N PHE A 243 5.87 -10.64 5.71
CA PHE A 243 5.86 -12.09 5.85
C PHE A 243 4.49 -12.55 6.36
N SER A 244 4.21 -13.85 6.29
CA SER A 244 3.04 -14.46 6.90
C SER A 244 3.52 -15.41 8.00
N SER A 245 3.12 -15.19 9.25
CA SER A 245 3.49 -16.11 10.33
C SER A 245 2.83 -17.48 10.24
N SER A 246 1.65 -17.59 9.62
CA SER A 246 0.94 -18.85 9.48
C SER A 246 1.29 -19.65 8.23
N HIS A 247 1.63 -18.98 7.12
CA HIS A 247 2.01 -19.64 5.86
C HIS A 247 3.31 -19.04 5.28
N PRO A 248 4.46 -19.16 5.98
CA PRO A 248 5.71 -18.50 5.58
C PRO A 248 6.19 -18.88 4.17
N GLU A 249 5.96 -20.12 3.75
CA GLU A 249 6.43 -20.61 2.44
C GLU A 249 5.53 -20.24 1.26
N HIS A 250 4.32 -19.71 1.51
CA HIS A 250 3.31 -19.52 0.47
C HIS A 250 2.70 -18.11 0.45
N GLU A 251 2.52 -17.48 1.60
CA GLU A 251 1.80 -16.21 1.75
C GLU A 251 2.72 -15.06 2.19
N GLY A 252 4.04 -15.26 2.12
CA GLY A 252 5.05 -14.22 2.29
C GLY A 252 5.23 -13.36 1.04
N CYS A 253 6.37 -12.68 0.92
CA CYS A 253 6.62 -11.79 -0.21
C CYS A 253 6.89 -12.56 -1.51
N ALA A 254 5.95 -12.52 -2.47
CA ALA A 254 6.07 -13.20 -3.76
C ALA A 254 7.30 -12.77 -4.57
N ALA A 255 7.68 -11.49 -4.51
CA ALA A 255 8.87 -10.95 -5.20
C ALA A 255 10.18 -11.60 -4.71
N HIS A 256 10.18 -12.11 -3.48
CA HIS A 256 11.31 -12.80 -2.86
C HIS A 256 11.09 -14.31 -2.74
N GLY A 257 10.09 -14.84 -3.45
CA GLY A 257 9.74 -16.26 -3.44
C GLY A 257 9.23 -16.76 -2.10
N SER A 258 8.58 -15.91 -1.31
CA SER A 258 8.13 -16.21 0.06
C SER A 258 9.27 -16.58 1.02
N HIS A 259 10.48 -16.03 0.79
CA HIS A 259 11.63 -16.24 1.68
C HIS A 259 11.92 -14.97 2.50
N ASP A 260 11.47 -14.94 3.75
CA ASP A 260 11.59 -13.78 4.65
C ASP A 260 13.02 -13.23 4.75
N ALA A 261 14.02 -14.11 4.89
CA ALA A 261 15.42 -13.71 4.99
C ALA A 261 15.91 -12.97 3.73
N ARG A 262 15.41 -13.34 2.54
CA ARG A 262 15.73 -12.64 1.29
C ARG A 262 15.05 -11.27 1.24
N ALA A 263 13.79 -11.20 1.69
CA ALA A 263 13.06 -9.94 1.74
C ALA A 263 13.72 -8.93 2.69
N VAL A 264 14.14 -9.37 3.89
CA VAL A 264 14.88 -8.56 4.86
C VAL A 264 16.21 -8.08 4.27
N ALA A 265 17.04 -9.01 3.75
CA ALA A 265 18.35 -8.67 3.22
C ALA A 265 18.26 -7.68 2.05
N ALA A 266 17.31 -7.89 1.14
CA ALA A 266 17.13 -7.02 -0.03
C ALA A 266 16.67 -5.61 0.36
N ALA A 267 15.74 -5.49 1.32
CA ALA A 267 15.30 -4.18 1.81
C ALA A 267 16.42 -3.43 2.56
N MET A 268 17.23 -4.15 3.36
CA MET A 268 18.42 -3.57 4.01
C MET A 268 19.44 -3.08 3.00
N GLU A 269 19.73 -3.87 1.95
CA GLU A 269 20.65 -3.47 0.88
C GLU A 269 20.20 -2.17 0.21
N ARG A 270 18.90 -1.98 -0.03
CA ARG A 270 18.36 -0.74 -0.59
C ARG A 270 18.55 0.45 0.34
N LEU A 271 18.26 0.31 1.63
CA LEU A 271 18.46 1.37 2.63
C LEU A 271 19.94 1.76 2.74
N HIS A 272 20.84 0.79 2.79
CA HIS A 272 22.29 1.05 2.81
C HIS A 272 22.78 1.66 1.50
N GLY A 273 22.26 1.19 0.36
CA GLY A 273 22.55 1.75 -0.95
C GLY A 273 22.17 3.21 -1.08
N LEU A 274 21.00 3.61 -0.57
CA LEU A 274 20.57 5.02 -0.54
C LEU A 274 21.50 5.88 0.32
N ARG A 275 21.84 5.43 1.54
CA ARG A 275 22.78 6.15 2.41
C ARG A 275 24.13 6.32 1.73
N ALA A 276 24.68 5.24 1.17
CA ALA A 276 25.95 5.28 0.46
C ALA A 276 25.90 6.21 -0.76
N ALA A 277 24.82 6.20 -1.53
CA ALA A 277 24.66 7.08 -2.69
C ALA A 277 24.68 8.57 -2.27
N ILE A 278 23.95 8.91 -1.20
CA ILE A 278 23.87 10.29 -0.69
C ILE A 278 25.21 10.74 -0.09
N ASP A 279 25.83 9.94 0.78
CA ASP A 279 27.14 10.27 1.36
C ASP A 279 28.22 10.44 0.28
N ASN A 280 28.25 9.56 -0.73
CA ASN A 280 29.22 9.65 -1.82
C ASN A 280 29.00 10.86 -2.73
N THR A 281 27.77 11.34 -2.85
CA THR A 281 27.40 12.45 -3.75
C THR A 281 27.53 13.80 -3.07
N PHE A 282 27.11 13.92 -1.81
CA PHE A 282 26.97 15.19 -1.09
C PHE A 282 27.95 15.36 0.08
N GLY A 283 28.74 14.32 0.39
CA GLY A 283 29.76 14.33 1.43
C GLY A 283 29.39 13.46 2.64
N ALA A 284 30.41 12.98 3.35
CA ALA A 284 30.23 12.10 4.50
C ALA A 284 29.38 12.77 5.60
N GLY A 285 28.33 12.07 6.03
CA GLY A 285 27.38 12.56 7.04
C GLY A 285 26.16 13.26 6.47
N ALA A 286 26.01 13.28 5.13
CA ALA A 286 24.80 13.76 4.48
C ALA A 286 23.68 12.70 4.45
N ALA A 287 24.01 11.41 4.57
CA ALA A 287 23.03 10.34 4.46
C ALA A 287 21.85 10.49 5.45
N PRO A 288 20.62 10.15 5.00
CA PRO A 288 19.42 10.25 5.83
C PRO A 288 19.43 9.22 6.96
N LEU A 289 18.52 9.43 7.91
CA LEU A 289 18.12 8.38 8.86
C LEU A 289 17.43 7.24 8.10
N VAL A 290 17.62 6.01 8.60
CA VAL A 290 16.98 4.82 8.01
C VAL A 290 16.38 3.92 9.09
N MET A 291 15.30 3.23 8.75
CA MET A 291 14.73 2.15 9.57
C MET A 291 14.19 1.04 8.66
N LEU A 292 14.24 -0.20 9.14
CA LEU A 292 13.56 -1.31 8.47
C LEU A 292 12.40 -1.78 9.36
N ILE A 293 11.24 -1.99 8.75
CA ILE A 293 10.07 -2.57 9.42
C ILE A 293 9.68 -3.85 8.70
N GLY A 294 9.35 -4.89 9.47
CA GLY A 294 8.65 -6.08 8.99
C GLY A 294 7.19 -6.05 9.38
N VAL A 295 6.30 -6.46 8.50
CA VAL A 295 4.87 -6.62 8.81
C VAL A 295 4.46 -8.08 8.65
N ASP A 296 3.90 -8.67 9.71
CA ASP A 296 3.20 -9.95 9.64
C ASP A 296 1.79 -9.71 9.09
N THR A 297 1.53 -10.05 7.83
CA THR A 297 0.27 -9.74 7.14
C THR A 297 -0.94 -10.53 7.64
N ASP A 298 -0.72 -11.47 8.56
CA ASP A 298 -1.77 -12.26 9.20
C ASP A 298 -2.44 -11.49 10.34
N LEU A 299 -1.67 -10.66 11.05
CA LEU A 299 -2.08 -9.91 12.25
C LEU A 299 -1.83 -8.41 12.17
N ASP A 300 -1.17 -7.95 11.11
CA ASP A 300 -0.59 -6.61 11.00
C ASP A 300 0.40 -6.26 12.12
N ALA A 301 1.02 -7.27 12.75
CA ALA A 301 2.02 -7.07 13.78
C ALA A 301 3.36 -6.62 13.16
N ILE A 302 4.04 -5.65 13.78
CA ILE A 302 5.31 -5.14 13.26
C ILE A 302 6.55 -5.69 13.97
N ARG A 303 7.63 -5.80 13.20
CA ARG A 303 9.01 -5.90 13.69
C ARG A 303 9.75 -4.63 13.33
N ILE A 304 10.42 -4.00 14.29
CA ILE A 304 11.20 -2.77 14.05
C ILE A 304 12.69 -3.07 14.19
N HIS A 305 13.44 -2.84 13.12
CA HIS A 305 14.90 -2.91 13.12
C HIS A 305 15.45 -1.49 13.20
N LEU A 306 15.95 -1.12 14.37
CA LEU A 306 16.66 0.14 14.55
C LEU A 306 18.07 0.04 13.99
N PRO A 307 18.57 1.11 13.33
CA PRO A 307 19.98 1.17 12.98
C PRO A 307 20.83 1.34 14.24
N ASP A 308 22.04 0.79 14.26
CA ASP A 308 23.03 1.14 15.28
C ASP A 308 23.56 2.58 15.12
N ALA A 309 24.43 3.03 16.02
CA ALA A 309 25.02 4.37 15.99
C ALA A 309 25.81 4.70 14.70
N ARG A 310 26.19 3.69 13.89
CA ARG A 310 26.85 3.86 12.58
C ARG A 310 25.85 3.81 11.42
N GLY A 311 24.58 3.62 11.73
CA GLY A 311 23.51 3.48 10.77
C GLY A 311 23.43 2.09 10.12
N GLN A 312 24.08 1.07 10.72
CA GLN A 312 23.98 -0.29 10.23
C GLN A 312 22.71 -0.96 10.76
N LEU A 313 22.01 -1.68 9.88
CA LEU A 313 20.82 -2.45 10.22
C LEU A 313 21.25 -3.91 10.42
N HIS A 314 20.54 -4.62 11.29
CA HIS A 314 20.85 -6.01 11.64
C HIS A 314 19.59 -6.87 11.43
N ALA A 315 19.69 -7.91 10.62
CA ALA A 315 18.54 -8.73 10.20
C ALA A 315 17.92 -9.54 11.35
N ASP A 316 18.74 -9.95 12.30
CA ASP A 316 18.40 -10.80 13.44
C ASP A 316 18.09 -10.01 14.72
N ARG A 317 18.17 -8.67 14.68
CA ARG A 317 17.99 -7.81 15.84
C ARG A 317 16.85 -6.84 15.58
N PHE A 318 15.72 -7.11 16.18
CA PHE A 318 14.50 -6.30 16.04
C PHE A 318 13.67 -6.34 17.31
N LEU A 319 12.82 -5.32 17.46
CA LEU A 319 11.73 -5.28 18.42
C LEU A 319 10.49 -5.88 17.77
N ASP A 320 9.87 -6.88 18.41
CA ASP A 320 8.68 -7.57 17.89
C ASP A 320 7.42 -7.18 18.66
N ALA A 321 6.50 -6.49 18.00
CA ALA A 321 5.26 -6.01 18.59
C ALA A 321 4.36 -7.16 19.06
N ALA A 322 4.31 -8.30 18.35
CA ALA A 322 3.50 -9.44 18.78
C ALA A 322 4.04 -10.05 20.09
N THR A 323 5.37 -10.09 20.23
CA THR A 323 6.02 -10.54 21.47
C THR A 323 5.77 -9.56 22.62
N LEU A 324 5.93 -8.27 22.38
CA LEU A 324 5.64 -7.25 23.39
C LEU A 324 4.16 -7.27 23.81
N TYR A 325 3.23 -7.41 22.86
CA TYR A 325 1.79 -7.58 23.14
C TYR A 325 1.55 -8.71 24.14
N ARG A 326 2.14 -9.89 23.91
CA ARG A 326 2.01 -11.06 24.82
C ARG A 326 2.56 -10.77 26.21
N GLU A 327 3.75 -10.19 26.28
CA GLU A 327 4.44 -9.94 27.54
C GLU A 327 3.79 -8.85 28.39
N THR A 328 3.12 -7.89 27.75
CA THR A 328 2.40 -6.80 28.45
C THR A 328 0.91 -7.07 28.62
N LEU A 329 0.40 -8.19 28.11
CA LEU A 329 -0.99 -8.59 28.28
C LEU A 329 -1.31 -8.83 29.75
N GLY A 330 -2.35 -8.15 30.26
CA GLY A 330 -2.78 -8.24 31.67
C GLY A 330 -2.06 -7.27 32.62
N LEU A 331 -1.07 -6.51 32.15
CA LEU A 331 -0.54 -5.37 32.89
C LEU A 331 -1.50 -4.18 32.81
N ASP A 332 -1.43 -3.28 33.80
CA ASP A 332 -2.06 -1.96 33.67
C ASP A 332 -1.33 -1.10 32.62
N ALA A 333 -2.00 -0.05 32.13
CA ALA A 333 -1.49 0.80 31.06
C ALA A 333 -0.13 1.44 31.40
N ALA A 334 0.09 1.85 32.66
CA ALA A 334 1.34 2.48 33.05
C ALA A 334 2.50 1.46 33.07
N ALA A 335 2.25 0.25 33.57
CA ALA A 335 3.20 -0.84 33.60
C ALA A 335 3.53 -1.36 32.18
N ALA A 336 2.52 -1.53 31.32
CA ALA A 336 2.71 -1.91 29.93
C ALA A 336 3.57 -0.89 29.17
N ARG A 337 3.27 0.42 29.32
CA ARG A 337 4.05 1.48 28.67
C ARG A 337 5.50 1.53 29.18
N ARG A 338 5.71 1.40 30.50
CA ARG A 338 7.07 1.29 31.06
C ARG A 338 7.84 0.11 30.46
N ARG A 339 7.21 -1.07 30.38
CA ARG A 339 7.84 -2.28 29.82
C ARG A 339 8.22 -2.12 28.35
N LEU A 340 7.39 -1.44 27.55
CA LEU A 340 7.71 -1.07 26.16
C LEU A 340 8.94 -0.16 26.07
N HIS A 341 8.96 0.94 26.83
CA HIS A 341 10.10 1.84 26.85
C HIS A 341 11.39 1.16 27.33
N GLU A 342 11.30 0.28 28.33
CA GLU A 342 12.43 -0.52 28.81
C GLU A 342 12.95 -1.47 27.73
N ALA A 343 12.05 -2.11 26.95
CA ALA A 343 12.43 -2.98 25.84
C ALA A 343 13.18 -2.20 24.75
N VAL A 344 12.66 -1.03 24.36
CA VAL A 344 13.31 -0.15 23.38
C VAL A 344 14.68 0.32 23.90
N ALA A 345 14.75 0.77 25.15
CA ALA A 345 16.01 1.23 25.73
C ALA A 345 17.04 0.11 25.86
N ALA A 346 16.62 -1.13 26.20
CA ALA A 346 17.49 -2.29 26.21
C ALA A 346 18.02 -2.60 24.81
N HIS A 347 17.15 -2.59 23.80
CA HIS A 347 17.52 -2.83 22.42
C HIS A 347 18.54 -1.78 21.90
N VAL A 348 18.33 -0.51 22.21
CA VAL A 348 19.29 0.57 21.86
C VAL A 348 20.64 0.37 22.56
N ARG A 349 20.66 -0.06 23.83
CA ARG A 349 21.91 -0.38 24.54
C ARG A 349 22.65 -1.55 23.91
N GLU A 350 21.93 -2.60 23.52
CA GLU A 350 22.52 -3.74 22.82
C GLU A 350 23.13 -3.30 21.48
N LEU A 351 22.50 -2.36 20.77
CA LEU A 351 23.02 -1.80 19.51
C LEU A 351 24.26 -0.91 19.72
N GLY A 352 24.57 -0.54 20.97
CA GLY A 352 25.63 0.42 21.29
C GLY A 352 25.23 1.86 20.97
N GLY A 353 23.93 2.15 20.93
CA GLY A 353 23.34 3.42 20.47
C GLY A 353 22.56 3.26 19.17
N VAL A 354 21.83 4.30 18.81
CA VAL A 354 21.03 4.38 17.58
C VAL A 354 21.52 5.53 16.72
N LEU A 355 21.41 5.42 15.40
CA LEU A 355 21.74 6.50 14.48
C LEU A 355 20.97 7.78 14.86
N SER A 356 21.68 8.88 14.98
CA SER A 356 21.10 10.19 15.26
C SER A 356 21.92 11.31 14.64
N ARG A 357 21.29 12.46 14.43
CA ARG A 357 21.95 13.65 13.88
C ARG A 357 22.80 14.37 14.93
N ALA A 358 22.39 14.33 16.19
CA ALA A 358 23.08 14.93 17.31
C ALA A 358 23.37 13.89 18.40
N PRO A 359 24.57 13.89 19.01
CA PRO A 359 24.88 12.99 20.12
C PRO A 359 23.84 13.09 21.24
N GLY A 360 23.32 11.93 21.66
CA GLY A 360 22.32 11.85 22.73
C GLY A 360 20.86 12.04 22.30
N ASP A 361 20.58 12.34 21.02
CA ASP A 361 19.20 12.30 20.52
C ASP A 361 18.72 10.86 20.34
N ASP A 362 17.59 10.53 20.97
CA ASP A 362 16.92 9.23 20.91
C ASP A 362 15.67 9.24 20.01
N GLY A 363 15.56 10.19 19.08
CA GLY A 363 14.39 10.36 18.19
C GLY A 363 13.88 9.10 17.50
N LEU A 364 14.77 8.30 16.90
CA LEU A 364 14.37 7.03 16.28
C LEU A 364 13.85 6.01 17.30
N ALA A 365 14.42 5.98 18.51
CA ALA A 365 13.96 5.11 19.58
C ALA A 365 12.58 5.57 20.12
N ARG A 366 12.37 6.89 20.26
CA ARG A 366 11.06 7.47 20.63
C ARG A 366 10.00 7.11 19.59
N LEU A 367 10.33 7.25 18.30
CA LEU A 367 9.42 6.89 17.20
C LEU A 367 9.10 5.39 17.17
N ALA A 368 10.09 4.53 17.39
CA ALA A 368 9.87 3.09 17.50
C ALA A 368 8.96 2.73 18.69
N ALA A 369 9.11 3.37 19.85
CA ALA A 369 8.22 3.17 20.98
C ALA A 369 6.77 3.57 20.66
N LEU A 370 6.58 4.70 19.98
CA LEU A 370 5.26 5.17 19.54
C LEU A 370 4.61 4.20 18.56
N TRP A 371 5.35 3.72 17.55
CA TRP A 371 4.82 2.74 16.59
C TRP A 371 4.53 1.39 17.24
N LEU A 372 5.36 0.92 18.18
CA LEU A 372 5.09 -0.32 18.91
C LEU A 372 3.81 -0.21 19.74
N GLU A 373 3.66 0.87 20.54
CA GLU A 373 2.46 1.10 21.34
C GLU A 373 1.21 1.19 20.45
N ALA A 374 1.30 1.95 19.36
CA ALA A 374 0.21 2.10 18.40
C ALA A 374 -0.15 0.78 17.70
N ASN A 375 0.84 -0.04 17.34
CA ASN A 375 0.63 -1.31 16.68
C ASN A 375 -0.05 -2.35 17.60
N LEU A 376 0.08 -2.23 18.93
CA LEU A 376 -0.71 -3.07 19.85
C LEU A 376 -2.21 -2.91 19.63
N SER A 377 -2.66 -1.67 19.32
CA SER A 377 -4.06 -1.42 18.96
C SER A 377 -4.45 -2.08 17.64
N GLN A 378 -3.52 -2.16 16.67
CA GLN A 378 -3.77 -2.85 15.38
C GLN A 378 -3.83 -4.37 15.55
N ILE A 379 -2.94 -4.95 16.35
CA ILE A 379 -2.99 -6.38 16.68
C ILE A 379 -4.36 -6.71 17.30
N GLU A 380 -4.83 -5.90 18.25
CA GLU A 380 -6.15 -6.10 18.85
C GLU A 380 -7.30 -5.86 17.86
N TYR A 381 -7.17 -4.88 16.96
CA TYR A 381 -8.13 -4.66 15.87
C TYR A 381 -8.34 -5.94 15.05
N VAL A 382 -7.24 -6.60 14.66
CA VAL A 382 -7.32 -7.86 13.89
C VAL A 382 -7.93 -8.98 14.73
N ILE A 383 -7.56 -9.09 16.00
CA ILE A 383 -8.12 -10.09 16.89
C ILE A 383 -9.64 -9.92 17.03
N GLU A 384 -10.11 -8.69 17.25
CA GLU A 384 -11.52 -8.37 17.49
C GLU A 384 -12.38 -8.49 16.22
N HIS A 385 -11.94 -7.91 15.10
CA HIS A 385 -12.76 -7.79 13.89
C HIS A 385 -12.54 -8.93 12.89
N HIS A 386 -11.50 -9.75 13.07
CA HIS A 386 -11.19 -10.88 12.17
C HIS A 386 -11.04 -12.22 12.92
N ASN A 387 -11.56 -12.35 14.14
CA ASN A 387 -11.54 -13.59 14.92
C ASN A 387 -10.12 -14.17 15.11
N GLY A 388 -9.18 -13.30 15.46
CA GLY A 388 -7.79 -13.65 15.70
C GLY A 388 -6.85 -13.24 14.56
N ARG A 389 -7.15 -13.61 13.31
CA ARG A 389 -6.31 -13.29 12.13
C ARG A 389 -7.18 -13.05 10.91
N TYR A 390 -6.68 -12.33 9.91
CA TYR A 390 -7.43 -12.14 8.67
C TYR A 390 -7.88 -13.48 8.03
N ALA A 391 -9.18 -13.60 7.76
CA ALA A 391 -9.77 -14.78 7.13
C ALA A 391 -9.29 -14.98 5.69
N VAL A 392 -9.11 -13.87 4.97
CA VAL A 392 -8.44 -13.85 3.66
C VAL A 392 -6.97 -13.46 3.89
N ILE A 393 -6.12 -14.49 3.90
CA ILE A 393 -4.68 -14.36 4.14
C ILE A 393 -3.97 -13.75 2.92
N GLY A 394 -4.43 -14.11 1.72
CA GLY A 394 -3.87 -13.65 0.45
C GLY A 394 -4.57 -12.41 -0.14
N HIS A 395 -4.65 -12.41 -1.47
CA HIS A 395 -5.10 -11.32 -2.34
C HIS A 395 -6.63 -11.23 -2.46
N ASP A 396 -7.19 -10.03 -2.35
CA ASP A 396 -8.63 -9.71 -2.44
C ASP A 396 -8.88 -8.30 -3.00
N GLU A 397 -8.00 -7.87 -3.91
CA GLU A 397 -7.97 -6.51 -4.42
C GLU A 397 -9.10 -6.23 -5.44
N HIS A 398 -9.64 -5.00 -5.45
CA HIS A 398 -10.77 -4.64 -6.33
C HIS A 398 -10.34 -4.16 -7.74
N PHE A 399 -9.16 -3.55 -7.85
CA PHE A 399 -8.60 -3.09 -9.13
C PHE A 399 -7.07 -3.06 -9.13
N VAL A 400 -6.44 -2.86 -10.29
CA VAL A 400 -4.99 -2.67 -10.42
C VAL A 400 -4.70 -1.17 -10.51
N CYS A 401 -3.82 -0.65 -9.66
CA CYS A 401 -3.28 0.71 -9.76
C CYS A 401 -1.84 0.66 -10.27
N VAL A 402 -1.55 1.40 -11.32
CA VAL A 402 -0.24 1.46 -11.99
C VAL A 402 0.34 2.86 -11.86
N GLY A 403 1.62 2.95 -11.49
CA GLY A 403 2.31 4.23 -11.29
C GLY A 403 2.35 4.62 -9.82
N ASP A 404 1.86 5.81 -9.49
CA ASP A 404 1.87 6.33 -8.12
C ASP A 404 0.71 5.78 -7.29
N ALA A 405 0.96 5.53 -6.00
CA ALA A 405 -0.07 5.06 -5.07
C ALA A 405 -1.22 6.08 -4.94
N LEU A 406 -2.32 5.66 -4.32
CA LEU A 406 -3.51 6.49 -4.08
C LEU A 406 -3.61 6.87 -2.59
N PRO A 407 -3.03 8.01 -2.14
CA PRO A 407 -3.11 8.45 -0.75
C PRO A 407 -4.53 8.52 -0.15
N PRO A 408 -5.59 8.89 -0.91
CA PRO A 408 -6.95 8.92 -0.36
C PRO A 408 -7.54 7.54 -0.02
N LEU A 409 -6.96 6.45 -0.54
CA LEU A 409 -7.46 5.08 -0.45
C LEU A 409 -6.42 4.16 0.22
N GLN A 410 -6.15 4.39 1.50
CA GLN A 410 -5.20 3.61 2.29
C GLN A 410 -5.93 2.53 3.11
N LEU A 411 -6.22 1.40 2.46
CA LEU A 411 -6.90 0.27 3.09
C LEU A 411 -6.30 -1.06 2.59
N ARG A 412 -6.11 -2.02 3.50
CA ARG A 412 -5.62 -3.38 3.21
C ARG A 412 -6.42 -4.01 2.06
N ASN A 413 -5.74 -4.61 1.08
CA ASN A 413 -6.35 -5.28 -0.08
C ASN A 413 -7.34 -4.40 -0.88
N GLN A 414 -7.13 -3.08 -0.96
CA GLN A 414 -8.03 -2.23 -1.73
C GLN A 414 -7.74 -2.31 -3.24
N TYR A 415 -6.46 -2.30 -3.62
CA TYR A 415 -6.00 -2.43 -5.00
C TYR A 415 -4.68 -3.20 -5.08
N TYR A 416 -4.31 -3.74 -6.22
CA TYR A 416 -2.94 -4.23 -6.43
C TYR A 416 -2.10 -3.08 -6.96
N HIS A 417 -0.96 -2.77 -6.32
CA HIS A 417 -0.13 -1.64 -6.74
C HIS A 417 1.06 -2.11 -7.58
N ALA A 418 1.14 -1.65 -8.83
CA ALA A 418 2.29 -1.85 -9.70
C ALA A 418 3.00 -0.51 -9.89
N HIS A 419 4.00 -0.23 -9.05
CA HIS A 419 4.77 1.00 -9.20
C HIS A 419 5.73 0.90 -10.38
N LEU A 420 5.48 1.73 -11.39
CA LEU A 420 6.32 1.78 -12.58
C LEU A 420 6.22 3.13 -13.27
N ASP A 421 7.33 3.47 -13.90
CA ASP A 421 7.46 4.67 -14.72
C ASP A 421 7.17 4.39 -16.19
N THR A 422 7.48 3.17 -16.64
CA THR A 422 7.23 2.60 -17.97
C THR A 422 6.88 1.12 -17.85
N VAL A 423 6.10 0.57 -18.80
CA VAL A 423 5.71 -0.85 -18.77
C VAL A 423 6.92 -1.75 -18.98
N GLU A 424 7.91 -1.28 -19.74
CA GLU A 424 9.18 -1.99 -20.01
C GLU A 424 9.98 -2.24 -18.72
N GLU A 425 9.94 -1.29 -17.78
CA GLU A 425 10.64 -1.38 -16.50
C GLU A 425 9.84 -2.18 -15.46
N GLY A 426 8.50 -2.10 -15.49
CA GLY A 426 7.60 -2.71 -14.49
C GLY A 426 6.80 -3.93 -14.95
N SER A 427 7.16 -4.57 -16.08
CA SER A 427 6.32 -5.61 -16.68
C SER A 427 6.08 -6.83 -15.76
N ALA A 428 7.06 -7.16 -14.91
CA ALA A 428 6.95 -8.30 -14.02
C ALA A 428 5.85 -8.12 -12.96
N ASP A 429 5.74 -6.90 -12.42
CA ASP A 429 4.72 -6.57 -11.41
C ASP A 429 3.33 -6.53 -12.03
N LEU A 430 3.21 -5.96 -13.24
CA LEU A 430 1.95 -6.02 -13.99
C LEU A 430 1.50 -7.45 -14.29
N ASP A 431 2.43 -8.36 -14.66
CA ASP A 431 2.08 -9.76 -14.94
C ASP A 431 1.54 -10.47 -13.69
N VAL A 432 2.08 -10.17 -12.51
CA VAL A 432 1.57 -10.68 -11.23
C VAL A 432 0.16 -10.15 -10.97
N GLY A 433 -0.07 -8.84 -11.13
CA GLY A 433 -1.40 -8.24 -10.99
C GLY A 433 -2.42 -8.87 -11.94
N VAL A 434 -2.10 -9.00 -13.23
CA VAL A 434 -3.00 -9.64 -14.21
C VAL A 434 -3.27 -11.10 -13.86
N LYS A 435 -2.29 -11.84 -13.34
CA LYS A 435 -2.47 -13.21 -12.87
C LYS A 435 -3.47 -13.29 -11.70
N ILE A 436 -3.36 -12.39 -10.71
CA ILE A 436 -4.30 -12.30 -9.57
C ILE A 436 -5.71 -12.04 -10.09
N PHE A 437 -5.90 -11.02 -10.92
CA PHE A 437 -7.21 -10.63 -11.47
C PHE A 437 -7.76 -11.63 -12.48
N THR A 438 -6.92 -12.50 -13.06
CA THR A 438 -7.40 -13.66 -13.82
C THR A 438 -8.23 -14.59 -12.94
N GLY A 439 -7.80 -14.81 -11.69
CA GLY A 439 -8.53 -15.59 -10.71
C GLY A 439 -9.75 -14.87 -10.14
N LEU A 440 -9.57 -13.63 -9.70
CA LEU A 440 -10.62 -12.84 -9.04
C LEU A 440 -11.78 -12.48 -9.99
N ASN A 441 -11.44 -12.00 -11.20
CA ASN A 441 -12.42 -11.35 -12.09
C ASN A 441 -12.59 -12.08 -13.43
N LEU A 442 -11.51 -12.23 -14.21
CA LEU A 442 -11.62 -12.58 -15.64
C LEU A 442 -12.24 -13.97 -15.87
N ARG A 443 -11.97 -14.96 -15.00
CA ARG A 443 -12.59 -16.30 -15.08
C ARG A 443 -14.10 -16.30 -14.83
N ARG A 444 -14.62 -15.28 -14.17
CA ARG A 444 -16.06 -15.10 -13.86
C ARG A 444 -16.75 -14.15 -14.85
N GLY A 445 -16.03 -13.65 -15.86
CA GLY A 445 -16.55 -12.70 -16.85
C GLY A 445 -16.58 -11.24 -16.40
N LEU A 446 -15.95 -10.91 -15.26
CA LEU A 446 -15.80 -9.53 -14.80
C LEU A 446 -14.57 -8.87 -15.43
N ALA A 447 -14.58 -7.54 -15.52
CA ALA A 447 -13.47 -6.78 -16.08
C ALA A 447 -12.21 -6.86 -15.21
N LEU A 448 -11.06 -6.65 -15.85
CA LEU A 448 -9.79 -6.23 -15.26
C LEU A 448 -9.74 -4.68 -15.29
N PRO A 449 -10.04 -4.00 -14.16
CA PRO A 449 -10.00 -2.55 -14.10
C PRO A 449 -8.57 -2.10 -13.79
N VAL A 450 -8.01 -1.25 -14.65
CA VAL A 450 -6.64 -0.73 -14.53
C VAL A 450 -6.68 0.80 -14.41
N LEU A 451 -6.29 1.32 -13.24
CA LEU A 451 -6.11 2.74 -13.03
C LEU A 451 -4.63 3.10 -13.21
N VAL A 452 -4.28 3.88 -14.23
CA VAL A 452 -2.93 4.41 -14.41
C VAL A 452 -2.87 5.79 -13.77
N HIS A 453 -2.18 5.91 -12.64
CA HIS A 453 -2.12 7.12 -11.84
C HIS A 453 -0.71 7.71 -11.81
N PHE A 454 -0.58 9.01 -12.07
CA PHE A 454 0.68 9.74 -11.94
C PHE A 454 0.51 11.07 -11.20
N THR A 455 1.47 11.39 -10.35
CA THR A 455 1.58 12.66 -9.67
C THR A 455 2.33 13.68 -10.53
N TYR A 456 1.96 14.95 -10.40
CA TYR A 456 2.67 16.08 -11.00
C TYR A 456 2.82 17.22 -10.00
N SER A 457 3.69 18.17 -10.31
CA SER A 457 3.84 19.40 -9.54
C SER A 457 3.11 20.53 -10.24
N SER A 458 2.05 21.08 -9.64
CA SER A 458 1.36 22.25 -10.17
C SER A 458 2.22 23.53 -10.21
N ARG A 459 3.40 23.51 -9.57
CA ARG A 459 4.39 24.58 -9.62
C ARG A 459 5.21 24.57 -10.92
N VAL A 460 5.19 23.48 -11.68
CA VAL A 460 5.95 23.34 -12.93
C VAL A 460 5.02 23.48 -14.14
N PRO A 461 5.18 24.53 -14.98
CA PRO A 461 4.36 24.69 -16.18
C PRO A 461 4.38 23.45 -17.09
N GLY A 462 3.20 23.07 -17.58
CA GLY A 462 3.03 21.91 -18.46
C GLY A 462 3.15 20.53 -17.77
N ALA A 463 3.34 20.48 -16.45
CA ALA A 463 3.60 19.20 -15.76
C ALA A 463 2.38 18.28 -15.73
N ARG A 464 1.18 18.86 -15.60
CA ARG A 464 -0.08 18.12 -15.65
C ARG A 464 -0.24 17.42 -17.00
N GLU A 465 -0.05 18.15 -18.10
CA GLU A 465 -0.18 17.65 -19.47
C GLU A 465 0.85 16.55 -19.73
N ARG A 466 2.08 16.70 -19.24
CA ARG A 466 3.11 15.66 -19.34
C ARG A 466 2.74 14.39 -18.54
N ALA A 467 2.15 14.54 -17.36
CA ALA A 467 1.68 13.41 -16.55
C ALA A 467 0.50 12.68 -17.23
N VAL A 468 -0.46 13.41 -17.79
CA VAL A 468 -1.57 12.83 -18.57
C VAL A 468 -1.04 12.09 -19.79
N ALA A 469 -0.17 12.72 -20.60
CA ALA A 469 0.42 12.09 -21.77
C ALA A 469 1.25 10.85 -21.42
N ARG A 470 1.92 10.86 -20.26
CA ARG A 470 2.63 9.69 -19.72
C ARG A 470 1.65 8.57 -19.37
N GLY A 471 0.59 8.88 -18.62
CA GLY A 471 -0.46 7.91 -18.27
C GLY A 471 -1.07 7.24 -19.50
N GLN A 472 -1.35 8.03 -20.55
CA GLN A 472 -1.87 7.52 -21.82
C GLN A 472 -0.89 6.58 -22.53
N ARG A 473 0.42 6.90 -22.54
CA ARG A 473 1.45 6.00 -23.10
C ARG A 473 1.53 4.68 -22.34
N VAL A 474 1.50 4.74 -21.00
CA VAL A 474 1.52 3.54 -20.15
C VAL A 474 0.26 2.70 -20.38
N LEU A 475 -0.92 3.31 -20.43
CA LEU A 475 -2.17 2.60 -20.69
C LEU A 475 -2.17 1.92 -22.07
N ALA A 476 -1.69 2.61 -23.11
CA ALA A 476 -1.55 2.02 -24.44
C ALA A 476 -0.58 0.82 -24.44
N ALA A 477 0.54 0.92 -23.72
CA ALA A 477 1.48 -0.19 -23.59
C ALA A 477 0.89 -1.39 -22.82
N ILE A 478 0.07 -1.14 -21.79
CA ILE A 478 -0.67 -2.19 -21.06
C ILE A 478 -1.67 -2.90 -21.99
N ARG A 479 -2.48 -2.14 -22.74
CA ARG A 479 -3.42 -2.70 -23.74
C ARG A 479 -2.69 -3.55 -24.78
N ALA A 480 -1.56 -3.07 -25.30
CA ALA A 480 -0.74 -3.83 -26.26
C ALA A 480 -0.16 -5.12 -25.68
N ARG A 481 0.32 -5.09 -24.43
CA ARG A 481 0.87 -6.28 -23.74
C ARG A 481 -0.20 -7.34 -23.47
N TYR A 482 -1.39 -6.91 -23.05
CA TYR A 482 -2.50 -7.79 -22.67
C TYR A 482 -3.62 -7.78 -23.71
N ARG A 483 -3.24 -7.72 -25.00
CA ARG A 483 -4.14 -7.67 -26.16
C ARG A 483 -5.25 -8.73 -26.10
N GLN A 484 -4.94 -9.94 -25.63
CA GLN A 484 -5.90 -11.03 -25.47
C GLN A 484 -7.10 -10.68 -24.57
N TRP A 485 -6.93 -9.77 -23.60
CA TRP A 485 -8.01 -9.32 -22.70
C TRP A 485 -8.68 -8.05 -23.22
N ASP A 486 -7.91 -7.17 -23.88
CA ASP A 486 -8.39 -5.95 -24.51
C ASP A 486 -9.34 -6.25 -25.69
N GLU A 487 -8.95 -7.15 -26.60
CA GLU A 487 -9.77 -7.57 -27.76
C GLU A 487 -11.05 -8.31 -27.34
N ARG A 488 -11.09 -8.84 -26.11
CA ARG A 488 -12.27 -9.48 -25.52
C ARG A 488 -13.17 -8.51 -24.75
N GLY A 489 -12.84 -7.21 -24.71
CA GLY A 489 -13.58 -6.22 -23.93
C GLY A 489 -13.50 -6.42 -22.42
N LEU A 490 -12.48 -7.14 -21.92
CA LEU A 490 -12.32 -7.44 -20.50
C LEU A 490 -11.29 -6.54 -19.81
N LEU A 491 -10.36 -5.94 -20.54
CA LEU A 491 -9.41 -4.98 -19.98
C LEU A 491 -9.96 -3.57 -20.13
N HIS A 492 -10.20 -2.89 -19.01
CA HIS A 492 -10.71 -1.52 -19.00
C HIS A 492 -9.75 -0.64 -18.23
N GLY A 493 -9.26 0.41 -18.86
CA GLY A 493 -8.27 1.30 -18.28
C GLY A 493 -8.68 2.76 -18.25
N ARG A 494 -8.29 3.46 -17.18
CA ARG A 494 -8.44 4.91 -17.04
C ARG A 494 -7.14 5.53 -16.58
N VAL A 495 -6.85 6.73 -17.08
CA VAL A 495 -5.73 7.55 -16.60
C VAL A 495 -6.25 8.47 -15.51
N ALA A 496 -5.48 8.65 -14.44
CA ALA A 496 -5.73 9.62 -13.39
C ALA A 496 -4.48 10.42 -13.07
N VAL A 497 -4.64 11.64 -12.58
CA VAL A 497 -3.51 12.46 -12.12
C VAL A 497 -3.79 13.11 -10.76
N SER A 498 -2.73 13.33 -9.98
CA SER A 498 -2.79 14.09 -8.73
C SER A 498 -1.71 15.18 -8.71
N ASP A 499 -2.04 16.34 -8.17
CA ASP A 499 -1.06 17.36 -7.83
C ASP A 499 -0.42 17.02 -6.47
N ARG A 500 0.91 17.04 -6.42
CA ARG A 500 1.69 16.85 -5.18
C ARG A 500 1.39 17.90 -4.11
N TYR A 501 0.83 19.06 -4.50
CA TYR A 501 0.46 20.14 -3.59
C TYR A 501 -1.05 20.28 -3.40
N GLY A 502 -1.83 19.24 -3.74
CA GLY A 502 -3.23 19.12 -3.34
C GLY A 502 -4.25 19.93 -4.15
N ARG A 503 -3.89 20.53 -5.29
CA ARG A 503 -4.87 21.22 -6.17
C ARG A 503 -5.82 20.26 -6.89
N GLU A 504 -5.37 19.05 -7.13
CA GLU A 504 -6.10 18.03 -7.88
C GLU A 504 -5.73 16.67 -7.28
N THR A 505 -6.72 15.80 -7.01
CA THR A 505 -6.48 14.51 -6.36
C THR A 505 -7.20 13.43 -7.14
N VAL A 506 -6.44 12.49 -7.70
CA VAL A 506 -6.91 11.34 -8.51
C VAL A 506 -7.99 11.76 -9.52
N ALA A 507 -7.73 12.83 -10.25
CA ALA A 507 -8.63 13.31 -11.29
C ALA A 507 -8.60 12.35 -12.47
N LEU A 508 -9.72 11.65 -12.71
CA LEU A 508 -9.88 10.76 -13.85
C LEU A 508 -9.88 11.59 -15.14
N ILE A 509 -9.06 11.18 -16.10
CA ILE A 509 -9.00 11.78 -17.43
C ILE A 509 -10.00 11.06 -18.31
N GLU A 510 -10.99 11.80 -18.79
CA GLU A 510 -11.92 11.31 -19.80
C GLU A 510 -11.16 10.99 -21.09
N GLU A 511 -11.40 9.79 -21.64
CA GLU A 511 -10.96 9.53 -23.00
C GLU A 511 -11.81 10.41 -23.93
N PRO A 512 -11.21 11.15 -24.87
CA PRO A 512 -12.02 11.79 -25.90
C PRO A 512 -12.82 10.68 -26.58
N LEU A 513 -14.15 10.83 -26.62
CA LEU A 513 -15.03 9.96 -27.39
C LEU A 513 -14.38 9.83 -28.76
N ALA A 514 -13.93 8.62 -29.11
CA ALA A 514 -13.50 8.36 -30.48
C ALA A 514 -14.70 8.78 -31.34
N ASP A 515 -14.47 9.75 -32.21
CA ASP A 515 -15.46 10.20 -33.18
C ASP A 515 -15.85 8.95 -33.97
N VAL A 516 -16.98 8.35 -33.60
CA VAL A 516 -17.53 7.19 -34.30
C VAL A 516 -18.08 7.79 -35.58
N GLY A 517 -17.17 7.93 -36.56
CA GLY A 517 -17.49 8.38 -37.90
C GLY A 517 -18.69 7.61 -38.41
N HIS A 518 -19.74 8.37 -38.72
CA HIS A 518 -20.98 7.90 -39.31
C HIS A 518 -20.79 7.06 -40.57
#